data_AF-U1G2U5-F1
#
_entry.id   AF-U1G2U5-F1
#
_cell.length_a   1.000
_cell.length_b   1.000
_cell.length_c   1.000
_cell.angle_alpha   90.00
_cell.angle_beta   90.00
_cell.angle_gamma   90.00
#
_symmetry.space_group_name_H-M   'P 1'
#
loop_
_entity.id
_entity.type
_entity.pdbx_description
1 polymer ?
#
loop_
_entity_poly.entity_id
_entity_poly.type
_entity_poly.pdbx_seq_one_letter_code
_entity_poly.pdbx_strand_id
1 'polypeptide(L)'
;MLGIEALASLDVRQSGTDISPIGYEFTTETISPTSITLVPILRSGLGMLDALQTVLPYPVSVHHLGLFRDPLSLHPVEYYNNLPFTRPNSSTAPEGNPSAANLAIILDPVIATGGTAVAAIQTLKEWGVQRVILISVLGCAGGVAKAAGEWPEATEVWIGGIDEELNDRGMIRPGLGDVGDRLFLTIGK
;
A
#
# COMPACT_ATOMS: atom_id res chain seq x y z
N MET A 1 11.94 -6.91 5.94
CA MET A 1 12.69 -5.72 6.41
C MET A 1 11.98 -4.43 6.05
N LEU A 2 11.74 -4.11 4.77
CA LEU A 2 11.08 -2.86 4.40
C LEU A 2 9.70 -2.64 5.07
N GLY A 3 8.87 -3.68 5.15
CA GLY A 3 7.60 -3.60 5.89
C GLY A 3 7.76 -3.35 7.39
N ILE A 4 8.85 -3.81 8.00
CA ILE A 4 9.14 -3.53 9.43
C ILE A 4 9.46 -2.05 9.60
N GLU A 5 10.32 -1.50 8.75
CA GLU A 5 10.66 -0.06 8.76
C GLU A 5 9.41 0.81 8.53
N ALA A 6 8.59 0.44 7.54
CA ALA A 6 7.35 1.15 7.24
C ALA A 6 6.34 1.12 8.40
N LEU A 7 6.21 -0.01 9.08
CA LEU A 7 5.29 -0.15 10.21
C LEU A 7 5.85 0.43 11.51
N ALA A 8 7.16 0.63 11.61
CA ALA A 8 7.78 1.30 12.76
C ALA A 8 7.42 2.78 12.86
N SER A 9 6.88 3.40 11.79
CA SER A 9 6.36 4.77 11.83
C SER A 9 4.95 4.89 12.42
N LEU A 10 4.31 3.77 12.80
CA LEU A 10 3.00 3.77 13.43
C LEU A 10 3.10 4.18 14.91
N ASP A 11 2.16 5.02 15.34
CA ASP A 11 2.07 5.44 16.73
C ASP A 11 1.65 4.26 17.62
N VAL A 12 2.34 4.11 18.74
CA VAL A 12 1.98 3.16 19.78
C VAL A 12 1.21 3.90 20.87
N ARG A 13 0.06 3.37 21.28
CA ARG A 13 -0.79 3.93 22.33
C ARG A 13 -1.06 2.88 23.40
N GLN A 14 -1.11 3.31 24.65
CA GLN A 14 -1.53 2.46 25.76
C GLN A 14 -3.00 2.07 25.58
N SER A 15 -3.27 0.76 25.57
CA SER A 15 -4.60 0.19 25.39
C SER A 15 -5.23 -0.25 26.71
N GLY A 16 -4.45 -0.45 27.76
CA GLY A 16 -4.93 -0.89 29.07
C GLY A 16 -3.84 -1.47 29.95
N THR A 17 -4.24 -2.30 30.91
CA THR A 17 -3.35 -3.07 31.77
C THR A 17 -3.75 -4.54 31.77
N ASP A 18 -2.78 -5.42 32.01
CA ASP A 18 -2.97 -6.86 32.14
C ASP A 18 -2.10 -7.41 33.29
N ILE A 19 -2.37 -8.63 33.75
CA ILE A 19 -1.70 -9.24 34.89
C ILE A 19 -0.81 -10.38 34.38
N SER A 20 0.49 -10.29 34.67
CA SER A 20 1.44 -11.35 34.34
C SER A 20 1.12 -12.65 35.09
N PRO A 21 1.57 -13.82 34.60
CA PRO A 21 1.35 -15.11 35.29
C PRO A 21 1.90 -15.16 36.73
N ILE A 22 2.78 -14.24 37.11
CA ILE A 22 3.35 -14.10 38.46
C ILE A 22 2.62 -13.04 39.32
N GLY A 23 1.48 -12.52 38.87
CA GLY A 23 0.59 -11.66 39.65
C GLY A 23 0.91 -10.17 39.64
N TYR A 24 1.82 -9.71 38.78
CA TYR A 24 2.16 -8.29 38.63
C TYR A 24 1.44 -7.67 37.43
N GLU A 25 0.86 -6.49 37.63
CA GLU A 25 0.22 -5.68 36.60
C GLU A 25 1.26 -5.04 35.67
N PHE A 26 0.98 -5.03 34.37
CA PHE A 26 1.79 -4.37 33.35
C PHE A 26 0.89 -3.66 32.33
N THR A 27 1.41 -2.63 31.67
CA THR A 27 0.67 -1.87 30.66
C THR A 27 0.68 -2.59 29.32
N THR A 28 -0.46 -2.61 28.63
CA THR A 28 -0.58 -3.12 27.27
C THR A 28 -0.63 -1.98 26.27
N GLU A 29 -0.07 -2.20 25.10
CA GLU A 29 0.04 -1.22 24.04
C GLU A 29 -0.59 -1.75 22.74
N THR A 30 -1.10 -0.84 21.93
CA THR A 30 -1.66 -1.12 20.61
C THR A 30 -1.20 -0.08 19.60
N ILE A 31 -1.31 -0.40 18.33
CA ILE A 31 -0.97 0.51 17.23
C ILE A 31 -2.15 1.42 16.89
N SER A 32 -1.85 2.64 16.46
CA SER A 32 -2.83 3.58 15.91
C SER A 32 -2.45 3.97 14.48
N PRO A 33 -3.36 3.85 13.49
CA PRO A 33 -4.73 3.35 13.60
C PRO A 33 -4.82 1.82 13.71
N THR A 34 -5.88 1.32 14.35
CA THR A 34 -6.15 -0.12 14.46
C THR A 34 -6.80 -0.69 13.19
N SER A 35 -7.55 0.13 12.46
CA SER A 35 -8.21 -0.23 11.19
C SER A 35 -7.21 -0.12 10.03
N ILE A 36 -6.60 -1.25 9.68
CA ILE A 36 -5.58 -1.38 8.64
C ILE A 36 -6.08 -2.32 7.55
N THR A 37 -5.80 -2.00 6.29
CA THR A 37 -5.98 -2.92 5.16
C THR A 37 -4.75 -2.99 4.29
N LEU A 38 -4.48 -4.16 3.70
CA LEU A 38 -3.44 -4.34 2.70
C LEU A 38 -4.05 -4.26 1.30
N VAL A 39 -3.32 -3.60 0.39
CA VAL A 39 -3.75 -3.36 -0.99
C VAL A 39 -2.64 -3.75 -1.97
N PRO A 40 -2.45 -5.04 -2.27
CA PRO A 40 -1.56 -5.47 -3.34
C PRO A 40 -2.06 -4.99 -4.70
N ILE A 41 -1.17 -4.34 -5.46
CA ILE A 41 -1.39 -4.01 -6.86
C ILE A 41 -1.10 -5.25 -7.70
N LEU A 42 -2.11 -5.74 -8.42
CA LEU A 42 -1.98 -6.95 -9.21
C LEU A 42 -1.09 -6.70 -10.44
N ARG A 43 -0.22 -7.64 -10.82
CA ARG A 43 0.00 -8.96 -10.20
C ARG A 43 1.14 -8.96 -9.18
N SER A 44 2.16 -8.15 -9.38
CA SER A 44 3.44 -8.22 -8.66
C SER A 44 3.32 -7.92 -7.15
N GLY A 45 2.35 -7.10 -6.73
CA GLY A 45 2.08 -6.79 -5.32
C GLY A 45 1.78 -8.02 -4.46
N LEU A 46 1.25 -9.10 -5.05
CA LEU A 46 0.98 -10.34 -4.33
C LEU A 46 2.24 -10.97 -3.71
N GLY A 47 3.41 -10.77 -4.33
CA GLY A 47 4.67 -11.31 -3.81
C GLY A 47 5.11 -10.71 -2.47
N MET A 48 4.51 -9.61 -2.04
CA MET A 48 4.83 -8.92 -0.77
C MET A 48 3.82 -9.23 0.35
N LEU A 49 2.67 -9.80 0.00
CA LEU A 49 1.50 -9.88 0.87
C LEU A 49 1.74 -10.74 2.12
N ASP A 50 2.21 -11.98 1.93
CA ASP A 50 2.40 -12.93 3.03
C ASP A 50 3.46 -12.46 4.03
N ALA A 51 4.53 -11.85 3.52
CA ALA A 51 5.59 -11.30 4.35
C ALA A 51 5.08 -10.17 5.24
N LEU A 52 4.20 -9.30 4.73
CA LEU A 52 3.65 -8.20 5.52
C LEU A 52 2.59 -8.68 6.52
N GLN A 53 1.74 -9.63 6.13
CA GLN A 53 0.79 -10.25 7.06
C GLN A 53 1.48 -10.90 8.26
N THR A 54 2.65 -11.50 8.06
CA THR A 54 3.43 -12.15 9.14
C THR A 54 3.98 -11.14 10.17
N VAL A 55 4.16 -9.87 9.79
CA VAL A 55 4.70 -8.83 10.66
C VAL A 55 3.59 -8.12 11.45
N LEU A 56 2.36 -8.11 10.94
CA LEU A 56 1.25 -7.44 11.59
C LEU A 56 0.80 -8.19 12.86
N PRO A 57 0.40 -7.48 13.93
CA PRO A 57 0.02 -8.10 15.20
C PRO A 57 -1.28 -8.91 15.14
N TYR A 58 -2.11 -8.68 14.12
CA TYR A 58 -3.38 -9.38 13.90
C TYR A 58 -3.69 -9.47 12.40
N PRO A 59 -4.55 -10.42 11.97
CA PRO A 59 -5.03 -10.48 10.60
C PRO A 59 -5.76 -9.21 10.20
N VAL A 60 -5.45 -8.70 9.01
CA VAL A 60 -6.04 -7.48 8.43
C VAL A 60 -6.78 -7.80 7.13
N SER A 61 -7.69 -6.93 6.71
CA SER A 61 -8.37 -7.08 5.43
C SER A 61 -7.39 -6.95 4.26
N VAL A 62 -7.67 -7.65 3.17
CA VAL A 62 -6.90 -7.58 1.93
C VAL A 62 -7.84 -7.26 0.77
N HIS A 63 -7.57 -6.14 0.10
CA HIS A 63 -8.28 -5.71 -1.10
C HIS A 63 -7.30 -5.66 -2.28
N HIS A 64 -7.72 -6.04 -3.47
CA HIS A 64 -6.86 -6.10 -4.63
C HIS A 64 -7.27 -5.02 -5.63
N LEU A 65 -6.28 -4.31 -6.14
CA LEU A 65 -6.44 -3.40 -7.27
C LEU A 65 -5.69 -3.97 -8.48
N GLY A 66 -6.40 -4.14 -9.58
CA GLY A 66 -5.83 -4.51 -10.87
C GLY A 66 -5.64 -3.28 -11.73
N LEU A 67 -4.37 -2.91 -11.93
CA LEU A 67 -3.98 -1.79 -12.78
C LEU A 67 -2.96 -2.30 -13.79
N PHE A 68 -3.16 -2.00 -15.07
CA PHE A 68 -2.11 -2.21 -16.08
C PHE A 68 -1.74 -0.86 -16.71
N ARG A 69 -0.52 -0.78 -17.24
CA ARG A 69 -0.08 0.39 -17.97
C ARG A 69 -0.43 0.24 -19.44
N ASP A 70 -1.24 1.15 -19.97
CA ASP A 70 -1.50 1.18 -21.41
C ASP A 70 -0.16 1.39 -22.18
N PRO A 71 0.18 0.53 -23.15
CA PRO A 71 1.49 0.58 -23.81
C PRO A 71 1.75 1.85 -24.63
N LEU A 72 0.68 2.54 -25.07
CA LEU A 72 0.78 3.71 -25.94
C LEU A 72 0.80 5.01 -25.13
N SER A 73 -0.17 5.17 -24.22
CA SER A 73 -0.35 6.38 -23.44
C SER A 73 0.44 6.39 -22.12
N LEU A 74 0.93 5.23 -21.68
CA LEU A 74 1.59 5.01 -20.39
C LEU A 74 0.72 5.38 -19.16
N HIS A 75 -0.58 5.59 -19.38
CA HIS A 75 -1.53 5.82 -18.30
C HIS A 75 -1.97 4.50 -17.64
N PRO A 76 -2.23 4.53 -16.33
CA PRO A 76 -2.81 3.38 -15.64
C PRO A 76 -4.26 3.18 -16.08
N VAL A 77 -4.63 1.93 -16.33
CA VAL A 77 -6.00 1.50 -16.60
C VAL A 77 -6.41 0.50 -15.53
N GLU A 78 -7.47 0.83 -14.79
CA GLU A 78 -8.08 -0.07 -13.82
C GLU A 78 -8.88 -1.16 -14.53
N TYR A 79 -8.58 -2.42 -14.23
CA TYR A 79 -9.28 -3.58 -14.77
C TYR A 79 -9.93 -4.44 -13.68
N TYR A 80 -9.59 -4.21 -12.41
CA TYR A 80 -10.17 -4.92 -11.28
C TYR A 80 -10.12 -4.06 -10.01
N ASN A 81 -11.20 -4.06 -9.24
CA ASN A 81 -11.30 -3.37 -7.96
C ASN A 81 -12.32 -4.07 -7.07
N ASN A 82 -11.91 -4.50 -5.88
CA ASN A 82 -12.80 -5.16 -4.91
C ASN A 82 -12.99 -4.35 -3.62
N LEU A 83 -12.73 -3.04 -3.65
CA LEU A 83 -12.97 -2.16 -2.53
C LEU A 83 -14.48 -2.06 -2.27
N PRO A 84 -14.97 -2.31 -1.04
CA PRO A 84 -16.39 -2.22 -0.72
C PRO A 84 -16.83 -0.75 -0.67
N PHE A 85 -17.69 -0.36 -1.61
CA PHE A 85 -18.38 0.93 -1.56
C PHE A 85 -19.75 0.75 -0.93
N THR A 86 -19.84 0.98 0.38
CA THR A 86 -21.13 1.03 1.07
C THR A 86 -21.65 2.45 1.05
N ARG A 87 -22.72 2.71 0.28
CA ARG A 87 -23.43 3.99 0.39
C ARG A 87 -24.06 4.08 1.79
N PRO A 88 -23.84 5.15 2.55
CA PRO A 88 -24.57 5.35 3.79
C PRO A 88 -26.07 5.40 3.47
N ASN A 89 -26.80 4.48 4.10
CA ASN A 89 -28.23 4.25 3.96
C ASN A 89 -29.07 5.15 4.89
N SER A 90 -28.47 6.18 5.51
CA SER A 90 -29.19 7.20 6.26
C SER A 90 -28.55 8.58 6.09
N SER A 91 -29.40 9.61 6.08
CA SER A 91 -29.05 11.05 6.07
C SER A 91 -28.36 11.54 7.36
N THR A 92 -27.86 10.61 8.19
CA THR A 92 -27.22 10.86 9.49
C THR A 92 -25.87 10.15 9.64
N ALA A 93 -25.40 9.45 8.60
CA ALA A 93 -24.10 8.78 8.64
C ALA A 93 -22.97 9.82 8.66
N PRO A 94 -21.87 9.57 9.41
CA PRO A 94 -20.70 10.43 9.36
C PRO A 94 -20.16 10.55 7.93
N GLU A 95 -19.58 11.71 7.59
CA GLU A 95 -18.93 11.93 6.30
C GLU A 95 -17.81 10.89 6.09
N GLY A 96 -17.98 9.98 5.12
CA GLY A 96 -17.02 8.92 4.79
C GLY A 96 -17.69 7.59 4.44
N ASN A 97 -16.91 6.68 3.85
CA ASN A 97 -17.34 5.30 3.60
C ASN A 97 -17.07 4.46 4.87
N PRO A 98 -18.10 3.94 5.57
CA PRO A 98 -17.90 3.19 6.81
C PRO A 98 -17.18 1.86 6.58
N SER A 99 -17.07 1.39 5.34
CA SER A 99 -16.32 0.18 4.98
C SER A 99 -14.84 0.45 4.67
N ALA A 100 -14.40 1.71 4.62
CA ALA A 100 -13.01 2.06 4.40
C ALA A 100 -12.20 1.92 5.69
N ALA A 101 -10.99 1.36 5.55
CA ALA A 101 -10.03 1.31 6.64
C ALA A 101 -9.41 2.70 6.87
N ASN A 102 -8.96 2.99 8.10
CA ASN A 102 -8.28 4.26 8.38
C ASN A 102 -6.90 4.32 7.72
N LEU A 103 -6.18 3.20 7.67
CA LEU A 103 -4.89 3.06 6.99
C LEU A 103 -4.96 2.01 5.89
N ALA A 104 -4.60 2.38 4.67
CA ALA A 104 -4.33 1.44 3.60
C ALA A 104 -2.83 1.33 3.34
N ILE A 105 -2.34 0.10 3.19
CA ILE A 105 -0.95 -0.17 2.86
C ILE A 105 -0.89 -0.75 1.44
N ILE A 106 -0.44 0.05 0.48
CA ILE A 106 -0.28 -0.38 -0.91
C ILE A 106 1.00 -1.20 -1.04
N LEU A 107 0.90 -2.35 -1.70
CA LEU A 107 2.04 -3.21 -2.02
C LEU A 107 2.26 -3.22 -3.53
N ASP A 108 3.31 -2.54 -3.98
CA ASP A 108 3.74 -2.53 -5.38
C ASP A 108 5.28 -2.58 -5.44
N PRO A 109 5.88 -3.71 -5.88
CA PRO A 109 7.32 -3.88 -5.86
C PRO A 109 8.11 -2.84 -6.67
N VAL A 110 7.48 -2.19 -7.67
CA VAL A 110 8.17 -1.27 -8.58
C VAL A 110 7.40 0.01 -8.84
N ILE A 111 8.01 1.15 -8.51
CA ILE A 111 7.51 2.47 -8.91
C ILE A 111 8.34 3.02 -10.07
N ALA A 112 7.92 2.73 -11.31
CA ALA A 112 8.61 3.23 -12.51
C ALA A 112 8.25 4.69 -12.83
N THR A 113 7.17 4.92 -13.57
CA THR A 113 6.71 6.28 -13.92
C THR A 113 5.87 6.94 -12.81
N GLY A 114 5.51 6.19 -11.77
CA GLY A 114 4.62 6.63 -10.70
C GLY A 114 3.12 6.60 -11.06
N GLY A 115 2.74 6.36 -12.32
CA GLY A 115 1.34 6.40 -12.77
C GLY A 115 0.43 5.44 -12.01
N THR A 116 0.84 4.17 -11.89
CA THR A 116 0.10 3.14 -11.14
C THR A 116 -0.08 3.52 -9.67
N ALA A 117 0.99 3.97 -9.02
CA ALA A 117 0.96 4.39 -7.62
C ALA A 117 0.01 5.57 -7.40
N VAL A 118 0.08 6.59 -8.25
CA VAL A 118 -0.82 7.75 -8.24
C VAL A 118 -2.28 7.31 -8.35
N ALA A 119 -2.61 6.48 -9.35
CA ALA A 119 -3.98 5.99 -9.51
C ALA A 119 -4.46 5.19 -8.30
N ALA A 120 -3.63 4.32 -7.73
CA ALA A 120 -3.98 3.57 -6.53
C ALA A 120 -4.22 4.47 -5.32
N ILE A 121 -3.39 5.50 -5.11
CA ILE A 121 -3.57 6.50 -4.03
C ILE A 121 -4.89 7.25 -4.22
N GLN A 122 -5.19 7.69 -5.45
CA GLN A 122 -6.46 8.35 -5.78
C GLN A 122 -7.66 7.46 -5.49
N THR A 123 -7.65 6.21 -5.98
CA THR A 123 -8.72 5.23 -5.73
C THR A 123 -8.95 5.01 -4.24
N LEU A 124 -7.90 4.94 -3.43
CA LEU A 124 -8.03 4.76 -1.98
C LEU A 124 -8.52 6.01 -1.25
N LYS A 125 -8.07 7.19 -1.69
CA LYS A 125 -8.57 8.48 -1.19
C LYS A 125 -10.07 8.61 -1.47
N GLU A 126 -10.51 8.28 -2.68
CA GLU A 126 -11.93 8.25 -3.07
C GLU A 126 -12.72 7.18 -2.31
N TRP A 127 -12.08 6.03 -2.02
CA TRP A 127 -12.69 5.00 -1.20
C TRP A 127 -12.95 5.45 0.24
N GLY A 128 -12.17 6.41 0.76
CA GLY A 128 -12.38 7.07 2.04
C GLY A 128 -11.35 6.72 3.12
N VAL A 129 -10.17 6.22 2.75
CA VAL A 129 -9.08 5.99 3.71
C VAL A 129 -8.54 7.32 4.23
N GLN A 130 -7.94 7.33 5.43
CA GLN A 130 -7.39 8.53 6.05
C GLN A 130 -5.89 8.68 5.85
N ARG A 131 -5.19 7.58 5.64
CA ARG A 131 -3.74 7.53 5.40
C ARG A 131 -3.39 6.38 4.46
N VAL A 132 -2.37 6.59 3.64
CA VAL A 132 -1.78 5.59 2.75
C VAL A 132 -0.30 5.42 3.07
N ILE A 133 0.13 4.16 3.20
CA ILE A 133 1.55 3.80 3.18
C ILE A 133 1.79 3.00 1.92
N LEU A 134 2.61 3.51 0.99
CA LEU A 134 3.02 2.80 -0.21
C LEU A 134 4.39 2.16 0.04
N ILE A 135 4.46 0.83 -0.08
CA ILE A 135 5.68 0.07 0.11
C ILE A 135 6.17 -0.47 -1.23
N SER A 136 7.42 -0.17 -1.60
CA SER A 136 8.01 -0.60 -2.86
C SER A 136 9.46 -1.06 -2.74
N VAL A 137 9.89 -2.03 -3.54
CA VAL A 137 11.26 -2.54 -3.47
C VAL A 137 12.22 -1.62 -4.21
N LEU A 138 11.83 -1.18 -5.41
CA LEU A 138 12.65 -0.34 -6.28
C LEU A 138 11.78 0.73 -6.95
N GLY A 139 12.31 1.95 -7.10
CA GLY A 139 11.62 2.99 -7.85
C GLY A 139 12.58 3.88 -8.62
N CYS A 140 12.05 4.62 -9.59
CA CYS A 140 12.78 5.68 -10.25
C CYS A 140 12.50 7.01 -9.54
N ALA A 141 13.51 7.85 -9.36
CA ALA A 141 13.42 9.11 -8.63
C ALA A 141 12.18 9.94 -9.01
N GLY A 142 11.95 10.13 -10.32
CA GLY A 142 10.79 10.88 -10.83
C GLY A 142 9.43 10.23 -10.52
N GLY A 143 9.34 8.90 -10.61
CA GLY A 143 8.10 8.17 -10.30
C GLY A 143 7.78 8.15 -8.81
N VAL A 144 8.80 8.02 -7.97
CA VAL A 144 8.68 8.06 -6.50
C VAL A 144 8.23 9.45 -6.04
N ALA A 145 8.87 10.50 -6.54
CA ALA A 145 8.47 11.87 -6.24
C ALA A 145 7.02 12.16 -6.66
N LYS A 146 6.60 11.64 -7.82
CA LYS A 146 5.22 11.76 -8.29
C LYS A 146 4.23 11.05 -7.38
N ALA A 147 4.53 9.83 -6.95
CA ALA A 147 3.67 9.07 -6.04
C ALA A 147 3.54 9.75 -4.67
N ALA A 148 4.67 10.19 -4.09
CA ALA A 148 4.66 10.90 -2.81
C ALA A 148 3.93 12.26 -2.87
N GLY A 149 3.95 12.91 -4.03
CA GLY A 149 3.30 14.20 -4.25
C GLY A 149 1.79 14.14 -4.53
N GLU A 150 1.20 12.95 -4.71
CA GLU A 150 -0.23 12.82 -5.07
C GLU A 150 -1.17 13.23 -3.92
N TRP A 151 -0.85 12.78 -2.71
CA TRP A 151 -1.63 13.12 -1.52
C TRP A 151 -0.68 13.33 -0.32
N PRO A 152 0.10 14.43 -0.35
CA PRO A 152 1.28 14.60 0.48
C PRO A 152 0.98 14.71 1.98
N GLU A 153 -0.21 15.14 2.36
CA GLU A 153 -0.62 15.26 3.76
C GLU A 153 -0.95 13.91 4.42
N ALA A 154 -1.10 12.83 3.64
CA ALA A 154 -1.53 11.54 4.16
C ALA A 154 -0.90 10.32 3.45
N THR A 155 0.11 10.52 2.59
CA THR A 155 0.82 9.44 1.89
C THR A 155 2.28 9.39 2.32
N GLU A 156 2.72 8.21 2.74
CA GLU A 156 4.13 7.90 2.95
C GLU A 156 4.60 6.86 1.94
N VAL A 157 5.77 7.08 1.36
CA VAL A 157 6.40 6.12 0.43
C VAL A 157 7.64 5.54 1.08
N TRP A 158 7.63 4.23 1.32
CA TRP A 158 8.75 3.47 1.85
C TRP A 158 9.35 2.63 0.74
N ILE A 159 10.62 2.89 0.43
CA ILE A 159 11.28 2.28 -0.73
C ILE A 159 12.65 1.70 -0.39
N GLY A 160 12.94 0.51 -0.92
CA GLY A 160 14.21 -0.19 -0.68
C GLY A 160 15.40 0.37 -1.47
N GLY A 161 15.16 0.89 -2.67
CA GLY A 161 16.18 1.49 -3.52
C GLY A 161 15.59 2.44 -4.55
N ILE A 162 16.39 3.42 -4.96
CA ILE A 162 16.03 4.41 -5.98
C ILE A 162 17.10 4.38 -7.08
N ASP A 163 16.65 4.22 -8.32
CA ASP A 163 17.45 4.39 -9.53
C ASP A 163 17.09 5.75 -10.18
N GLU A 164 18.02 6.32 -10.95
CA GLU A 164 17.87 7.67 -11.49
C GLU A 164 16.99 7.76 -12.74
N GLU A 165 17.07 6.75 -13.61
CA GLU A 165 16.57 6.88 -14.98
C GLU A 165 15.57 5.78 -15.36
N LEU A 166 14.69 6.13 -16.30
CA LEU A 166 13.92 5.18 -17.08
C LEU A 166 14.53 5.06 -18.49
N ASN A 167 14.41 3.90 -19.12
CA ASN A 167 14.68 3.76 -20.55
C ASN A 167 13.46 4.19 -21.41
N ASP A 168 13.62 4.15 -22.73
CA ASP A 168 12.57 4.53 -23.71
C ASP A 168 11.28 3.70 -23.61
N ARG A 169 11.33 2.53 -22.96
CA ARG A 169 10.18 1.65 -22.70
C ARG A 169 9.54 1.94 -21.34
N GLY A 170 9.98 2.97 -20.63
CA GLY A 170 9.52 3.33 -19.30
C GLY A 170 9.85 2.27 -18.24
N MET A 171 10.95 1.53 -18.41
CA MET A 171 11.49 0.60 -17.39
C MET A 171 12.66 1.25 -16.68
N ILE A 172 12.82 0.96 -15.39
CA ILE A 172 13.91 1.49 -14.55
C ILE A 172 15.27 1.00 -15.04
N ARG A 173 16.28 1.86 -15.00
CA ARG A 173 17.67 1.59 -15.38
C ARG A 173 18.63 1.88 -14.19
N PRO A 174 19.51 0.94 -13.78
CA PRO A 174 19.68 -0.43 -14.31
C PRO A 174 18.48 -1.35 -14.07
N GLY A 175 17.68 -1.09 -13.04
CA GLY A 175 16.43 -1.79 -12.80
C GLY A 175 16.56 -3.30 -12.53
N LEU A 176 15.43 -3.99 -12.63
CA LEU A 176 15.33 -5.43 -12.37
C LEU A 176 14.39 -6.15 -13.34
N GLY A 177 13.99 -5.51 -14.44
CA GLY A 177 13.04 -6.05 -15.43
C GLY A 177 11.60 -6.07 -14.92
N ASP A 178 10.78 -6.97 -15.47
CA ASP A 178 9.39 -7.15 -15.03
C ASP A 178 9.32 -8.04 -13.78
N VAL A 179 8.83 -7.51 -12.66
CA VAL A 179 8.73 -8.25 -11.40
C VAL A 179 7.66 -9.33 -11.44
N GLY A 180 6.53 -9.07 -12.10
CA GLY A 180 5.46 -10.05 -12.20
C GLY A 180 5.94 -11.32 -12.90
N ASP A 181 6.64 -11.15 -14.02
CA ASP A 181 7.23 -12.26 -14.76
C ASP A 181 8.29 -13.01 -13.96
N ARG A 182 9.16 -12.29 -13.26
CA ARG A 182 10.20 -12.91 -12.42
C ARG A 182 9.64 -13.68 -11.23
N LEU A 183 8.59 -13.17 -10.59
CA LEU A 183 7.95 -13.82 -9.44
C LEU A 183 7.15 -15.05 -9.84
N PHE A 184 6.42 -14.97 -10.96
CA PHE A 184 5.45 -16.00 -11.35
C PHE A 184 5.92 -16.89 -12.50
N LEU A 185 7.18 -16.76 -12.91
CA LEU A 185 7.78 -17.52 -14.01
C LEU A 185 6.96 -17.40 -15.31
N THR A 186 6.42 -16.21 -15.57
CA THR A 186 5.68 -15.88 -16.80
C THR A 186 6.57 -15.16 -17.81
N ILE A 187 6.13 -15.11 -19.06
CA ILE A 187 6.77 -14.29 -20.10
C ILE A 187 5.77 -13.21 -20.48
N GLY A 188 6.05 -11.97 -20.10
CA GLY A 188 5.34 -10.78 -20.52
C GLY A 188 5.49 -10.59 -22.03
N LYS A 189 4.38 -10.28 -22.68
CA LYS A 189 4.37 -9.90 -24.10
C LYS A 189 4.78 -8.45 -24.28
#